data_AF-A0A6G0XAA2-F1
#
_entry.id   AF-A0A6G0XAA2-F1
#
_cell.length_a   1.000
_cell.length_b   1.000
_cell.length_c   1.000
_cell.angle_alpha   90.00
_cell.angle_beta   90.00
_cell.angle_gamma   90.00
#
_symmetry.space_group_name_H-M   'P 1'
#
loop_
_entity.id
_entity.type
_entity.pdbx_description
1 polymer ?
#
loop_
_entity_poly.entity_id
_entity_poly.type
_entity_poly.pdbx_seq_one_letter_code
_entity_poly.pdbx_strand_id
1 'polypeptide(L)'
;MNSAAARGWLQGVEWLHQNRTEGCTTAAMDKAARHGHLEVVKWLHANRNEGCTTGAMDGGAQSGHYHIVEWLHANRTEGCTIEAMDRACESGHLDVVRFLGTYRHEGWSAYAMAAAIRNDHLEIVKYLHEEKRVAFPPMHVNSTYSADMLSYIQSRRRRRAIASNL
;
A
#
# COMPACT_ATOMS: atom_id res chain seq x y z
N MET A 1 25.67 -1.98 -3.96
CA MET A 1 24.51 -1.93 -4.88
C MET A 1 23.21 -1.46 -4.22
N ASN A 2 22.87 -1.92 -3.00
CA ASN A 2 21.65 -1.50 -2.27
C ASN A 2 21.38 0.00 -2.28
N SER A 3 22.39 0.82 -1.97
CA SER A 3 22.23 2.28 -1.91
C SER A 3 22.06 2.96 -3.28
N ALA A 4 22.49 2.33 -4.37
CA ALA A 4 22.23 2.81 -5.73
C ALA A 4 20.79 2.46 -6.13
N ALA A 5 20.36 1.24 -5.83
CA ALA A 5 18.99 0.80 -6.09
C ALA A 5 17.95 1.64 -5.33
N ALA A 6 18.20 1.91 -4.04
CA ALA A 6 17.34 2.76 -3.21
C ALA A 6 17.20 4.21 -3.70
N ARG A 7 18.12 4.68 -4.54
CA ARG A 7 18.09 6.03 -5.14
C ARG A 7 17.62 6.03 -6.60
N GLY A 8 17.27 4.88 -7.15
CA GLY A 8 16.84 4.75 -8.54
C GLY A 8 17.97 4.89 -9.55
N TRP A 9 19.23 4.81 -9.10
CA TRP A 9 20.39 4.98 -9.97
C TRP A 9 20.69 3.69 -10.74
N LEU A 10 19.92 3.45 -11.80
CA LEU A 10 20.01 2.23 -12.62
C LEU A 10 21.42 2.03 -13.20
N GLN A 11 22.04 3.07 -13.77
CA GLN A 11 23.38 2.94 -14.33
C GLN A 11 24.42 2.57 -13.26
N GLY A 12 24.26 3.08 -12.03
CA GLY A 12 25.13 2.68 -10.92
C GLY A 12 24.91 1.24 -10.48
N VAL A 13 23.66 0.75 -10.54
CA VAL A 13 23.35 -0.66 -10.28
C VAL A 13 24.00 -1.56 -11.34
N GLU A 14 23.85 -1.24 -12.62
CA GLU A 14 24.46 -1.97 -13.74
C GLU A 14 25.99 -1.96 -13.65
N TRP A 15 26.58 -0.80 -13.40
CA TRP A 15 28.02 -0.66 -13.27
C TRP A 15 28.54 -1.49 -12.09
N LEU A 16 27.89 -1.41 -10.92
CA LEU A 16 28.26 -2.20 -9.75
C LEU A 16 28.11 -3.70 -10.03
N HIS A 17 27.10 -4.13 -10.78
CA HIS A 17 26.94 -5.52 -11.14
C HIS A 17 28.06 -6.04 -12.05
N GLN A 18 28.48 -5.25 -13.04
CA GLN A 18 29.51 -5.64 -14.00
C GLN A 18 30.93 -5.58 -13.42
N ASN A 19 31.18 -4.65 -12.49
CA ASN A 19 32.54 -4.31 -12.05
C ASN A 19 32.87 -4.76 -10.62
N ARG A 20 31.89 -5.25 -9.85
CA ARG A 20 32.04 -5.61 -8.43
C ARG A 20 31.43 -6.96 -8.12
N THR A 21 31.96 -7.65 -7.10
CA THR A 21 31.54 -9.02 -6.72
C THR A 21 30.74 -9.07 -5.41
N GLU A 22 30.67 -7.97 -4.66
CA GLU A 22 29.97 -7.90 -3.36
C GLU A 22 28.46 -8.10 -3.47
N GLY A 23 27.86 -7.88 -4.65
CA GLY A 23 26.44 -8.09 -4.88
C GLY A 23 25.51 -7.09 -4.18
N CYS A 24 24.30 -7.56 -3.86
CA CYS A 24 23.29 -6.83 -3.10
C CYS A 24 22.61 -7.73 -2.06
N THR A 25 21.62 -7.19 -1.36
CA THR A 25 20.69 -7.98 -0.54
C THR A 25 19.26 -7.67 -0.98
N THR A 26 18.27 -8.37 -0.42
CA THR A 26 16.83 -8.09 -0.62
C THR A 26 16.48 -6.60 -0.43
N ALA A 27 17.22 -5.90 0.44
CA ALA A 27 17.08 -4.47 0.67
C ALA A 27 17.26 -3.60 -0.60
N ALA A 28 17.92 -4.09 -1.64
CA ALA A 28 18.02 -3.37 -2.91
C ALA A 28 16.65 -3.25 -3.58
N MET A 29 15.94 -4.37 -3.75
CA MET A 29 14.61 -4.38 -4.39
C MET A 29 13.55 -3.79 -3.46
N ASP A 30 13.59 -4.08 -2.16
CA ASP A 30 12.64 -3.53 -1.18
C ASP A 30 12.68 -1.99 -1.17
N LYS A 31 13.88 -1.40 -1.14
CA LYS A 31 14.04 0.05 -1.14
C LYS A 31 13.74 0.66 -2.50
N ALA A 32 14.14 0.02 -3.60
CA ALA A 32 13.77 0.48 -4.94
C ALA A 32 12.25 0.54 -5.11
N ALA A 33 11.54 -0.48 -4.62
CA ALA A 33 10.09 -0.54 -4.65
C ALA A 33 9.45 0.56 -3.79
N ARG A 34 9.91 0.71 -2.54
CA ARG A 34 9.42 1.76 -1.62
C ARG A 34 9.63 3.18 -2.14
N HIS A 35 10.68 3.42 -2.93
CA HIS A 35 11.03 4.74 -3.46
C HIS A 35 10.58 4.96 -4.92
N GLY A 36 9.81 4.04 -5.51
CA GLY A 36 9.16 4.29 -6.81
C GLY A 36 10.06 4.03 -8.01
N HIS A 37 11.10 3.20 -7.87
CA HIS A 37 12.08 2.93 -8.92
C HIS A 37 11.78 1.63 -9.66
N LEU A 38 10.67 1.60 -10.41
CA LEU A 38 10.22 0.39 -11.13
C LEU A 38 11.29 -0.23 -12.04
N GLU A 39 12.03 0.59 -12.79
CA GLU A 39 13.05 0.09 -13.72
C GLU A 39 14.21 -0.59 -12.98
N VAL A 40 14.57 -0.09 -11.79
CA VAL A 40 15.53 -0.77 -10.91
C VAL A 40 14.95 -2.08 -10.38
N VAL A 41 13.67 -2.12 -9.99
CA VAL A 41 13.00 -3.34 -9.53
C VAL A 41 13.02 -4.42 -10.62
N LYS A 42 12.62 -4.08 -11.85
CA LYS A 42 12.65 -4.98 -13.01
C LYS A 42 14.07 -5.46 -13.31
N TRP A 43 15.04 -4.55 -13.29
CA TRP A 43 16.42 -4.90 -13.56
C TRP A 43 16.98 -5.85 -12.51
N LEU A 44 16.76 -5.57 -11.22
CA LEU A 44 17.19 -6.44 -10.12
C LEU A 44 16.53 -7.82 -10.25
N HIS A 45 15.24 -7.89 -10.58
CA HIS A 45 14.56 -9.16 -10.79
C HIS A 45 15.17 -9.99 -11.93
N ALA A 46 15.52 -9.35 -13.05
CA ALA A 46 16.05 -10.06 -14.21
C ALA A 46 17.52 -10.49 -14.06
N ASN A 47 18.31 -9.78 -13.24
CA ASN A 47 19.77 -9.95 -13.20
C ASN A 47 20.32 -10.43 -11.85
N ARG A 48 19.50 -10.49 -10.80
CA ARG A 48 19.89 -10.86 -9.43
C ARG A 48 18.99 -11.93 -8.86
N ASN A 49 19.55 -12.76 -7.98
CA ASN A 49 18.85 -13.90 -7.37
C ASN A 49 18.45 -13.64 -5.91
N GLU A 50 18.90 -12.52 -5.32
CA GLU A 50 18.60 -12.15 -3.94
C GLU A 50 17.10 -11.91 -3.69
N GLY A 51 16.34 -11.53 -4.73
CA GLY A 51 14.91 -11.30 -4.66
C GLY A 51 14.53 -10.08 -3.81
N CYS A 52 13.35 -10.14 -3.20
CA CYS A 52 12.84 -9.14 -2.27
C CYS A 52 12.24 -9.80 -1.03
N THR A 53 11.73 -9.00 -0.10
CA THR A 53 10.85 -9.45 0.98
C THR A 53 9.44 -8.91 0.75
N THR A 54 8.49 -9.19 1.66
CA THR A 54 7.19 -8.50 1.68
C THR A 54 7.32 -6.99 1.76
N GLY A 55 8.46 -6.49 2.27
CA GLY A 55 8.79 -5.08 2.37
C GLY A 55 8.79 -4.33 1.04
N ALA A 56 9.01 -5.01 -0.08
CA ALA A 56 8.90 -4.38 -1.40
C ALA A 56 7.45 -3.96 -1.71
N MET A 57 6.47 -4.86 -1.52
CA MET A 57 5.08 -4.55 -1.80
C MET A 57 4.48 -3.68 -0.69
N ASP A 58 4.81 -3.93 0.58
CA ASP A 58 4.39 -3.09 1.71
C ASP A 58 4.88 -1.65 1.55
N GLY A 59 6.16 -1.48 1.20
CA GLY A 59 6.77 -0.17 0.95
C GLY A 59 6.22 0.51 -0.31
N GLY A 60 6.04 -0.23 -1.40
CA GLY A 60 5.41 0.28 -2.62
C GLY A 60 3.98 0.76 -2.38
N ALA A 61 3.23 0.03 -1.55
CA ALA A 61 1.87 0.39 -1.18
C ALA A 61 1.81 1.61 -0.26
N GLN A 62 2.68 1.67 0.76
CA GLN A 62 2.80 2.83 1.66
C GLN A 62 3.07 4.14 0.90
N SER A 63 3.90 4.06 -0.15
CA SER A 63 4.32 5.23 -0.95
C SER A 63 3.44 5.48 -2.20
N GLY A 64 2.40 4.68 -2.42
CA GLY A 64 1.45 4.90 -3.53
C GLY A 64 1.97 4.52 -4.91
N HIS A 65 2.99 3.65 -4.99
CA HIS A 65 3.58 3.23 -6.25
C HIS A 65 2.80 2.06 -6.86
N TYR A 66 1.56 2.33 -7.30
CA TYR A 66 0.64 1.34 -7.88
C TYR A 66 1.33 0.42 -8.91
N HIS A 67 2.06 1.00 -9.86
CA HIS A 67 2.71 0.24 -10.93
C HIS A 67 3.78 -0.73 -10.41
N ILE A 68 4.40 -0.44 -9.26
CA ILE A 68 5.32 -1.38 -8.60
C ILE A 68 4.55 -2.47 -7.88
N VAL A 69 3.46 -2.13 -7.17
CA VAL A 69 2.60 -3.11 -6.48
C VAL A 69 2.02 -4.11 -7.47
N GLU A 70 1.47 -3.62 -8.59
CA GLU A 70 0.94 -4.44 -9.68
C GLU A 70 2.02 -5.33 -10.30
N TRP A 71 3.20 -4.75 -10.58
CA TRP A 71 4.30 -5.51 -11.17
C TRP A 71 4.83 -6.60 -10.21
N LEU A 72 5.02 -6.27 -8.93
CA LEU A 72 5.44 -7.23 -7.91
C LEU A 72 4.40 -8.34 -7.76
N HIS A 73 3.10 -8.01 -7.77
CA HIS A 73 2.04 -9.00 -7.72
C HIS A 73 2.11 -10.01 -8.89
N ALA A 74 2.39 -9.53 -10.10
CA ALA A 74 2.43 -10.38 -11.29
C ALA A 74 3.73 -11.20 -11.44
N ASN A 75 4.85 -10.74 -10.86
CA ASN A 75 6.18 -11.29 -11.16
C ASN A 75 6.92 -11.87 -9.94
N ARG A 76 6.39 -11.68 -8.72
CA ARG A 76 7.00 -12.11 -7.45
C ARG A 76 6.00 -12.90 -6.62
N THR A 77 6.51 -13.78 -5.76
CA THR A 77 5.71 -14.70 -4.94
C THR A 77 5.72 -14.34 -3.46
N GLU A 78 6.59 -13.42 -3.04
CA GLU A 78 6.76 -13.00 -1.65
C GLU A 78 5.50 -12.35 -1.06
N GLY A 79 4.70 -11.70 -1.90
CA GLY A 79 3.45 -11.06 -1.49
C GLY A 79 3.63 -9.81 -0.65
N CYS A 80 2.66 -9.54 0.23
CA CYS A 80 2.68 -8.41 1.16
C CYS A 80 2.25 -8.86 2.55
N THR A 81 2.21 -7.93 3.50
CA THR A 81 1.55 -8.10 4.78
C THR A 81 0.29 -7.22 4.85
N ILE A 82 -0.42 -7.25 5.97
CA ILE A 82 -1.52 -6.31 6.24
C ILE A 82 -1.07 -4.84 6.23
N GLU A 83 0.23 -4.58 6.43
CA GLU A 83 0.78 -3.21 6.40
C GLU A 83 0.61 -2.57 5.02
N ALA A 84 0.64 -3.33 3.92
CA ALA A 84 0.42 -2.77 2.58
C ALA A 84 -0.94 -2.04 2.50
N MET A 85 -2.02 -2.69 2.95
CA MET A 85 -3.36 -2.12 2.90
C MET A 85 -3.53 -1.03 3.95
N ASP A 86 -3.08 -1.28 5.18
CA ASP A 86 -3.19 -0.33 6.29
C ASP A 86 -2.46 0.99 6.00
N ARG A 87 -1.25 0.93 5.44
CA ARG A 87 -0.45 2.11 5.07
C ARG A 87 -0.95 2.80 3.81
N ALA A 88 -1.43 2.06 2.81
CA ALA A 88 -2.07 2.68 1.64
C ALA A 88 -3.35 3.44 2.04
N CYS A 89 -4.12 2.91 3.00
CA CYS A 89 -5.27 3.61 3.58
C CYS A 89 -4.88 4.85 4.38
N GLU A 90 -3.81 4.78 5.18
CA GLU A 90 -3.27 5.90 5.94
C GLU A 90 -2.76 7.03 5.02
N SER A 91 -2.03 6.68 3.97
CA SER A 91 -1.40 7.62 3.03
C SER A 91 -2.34 8.14 1.94
N GLY A 92 -3.55 7.59 1.79
CA GLY A 92 -4.54 8.08 0.82
C GLY A 92 -4.39 7.52 -0.60
N HIS A 93 -3.73 6.38 -0.77
CA HIS A 93 -3.46 5.78 -2.09
C HIS A 93 -4.60 4.86 -2.54
N LEU A 94 -5.70 5.47 -3.02
CA LEU A 94 -6.94 4.75 -3.38
C LEU A 94 -6.75 3.66 -4.44
N ASP A 95 -5.92 3.92 -5.45
CA ASP A 95 -5.58 2.97 -6.52
C ASP A 95 -4.90 1.71 -5.97
N VAL A 96 -3.92 1.89 -5.08
CA VAL A 96 -3.26 0.80 -4.36
C VAL A 96 -4.27 0.08 -3.46
N VAL A 97 -5.09 0.78 -2.69
CA VAL A 97 -6.12 0.18 -1.82
C VAL A 97 -7.10 -0.68 -2.62
N ARG A 98 -7.55 -0.20 -3.78
CA ARG A 98 -8.44 -0.97 -4.67
C ARG A 98 -7.75 -2.21 -5.19
N PHE A 99 -6.51 -2.09 -5.64
CA PHE A 99 -5.72 -3.21 -6.13
C PHE A 99 -5.55 -4.29 -5.04
N LEU A 100 -5.04 -3.89 -3.87
CA LEU A 100 -4.81 -4.80 -2.75
C LEU A 100 -6.11 -5.48 -2.32
N GLY A 101 -7.20 -4.73 -2.14
CA GLY A 101 -8.46 -5.32 -1.70
C GLY A 101 -9.12 -6.22 -2.74
N THR A 102 -8.70 -6.17 -4.00
CA THR A 102 -9.25 -7.00 -5.10
C THR A 102 -8.41 -8.24 -5.36
N TYR A 103 -7.08 -8.11 -5.35
CA TYR A 103 -6.16 -9.15 -5.83
C TYR A 103 -5.27 -9.76 -4.73
N ARG A 104 -5.29 -9.21 -3.51
CA ARG A 104 -4.54 -9.73 -2.36
C ARG A 104 -5.49 -10.33 -1.32
N HIS A 105 -4.99 -11.30 -0.56
CA HIS A 105 -5.77 -12.07 0.40
C HIS A 105 -5.31 -11.86 1.86
N GLU A 106 -4.23 -11.11 2.04
CA GLU A 106 -3.65 -10.77 3.35
C GLU A 106 -4.58 -9.89 4.19
N GLY A 107 -5.44 -9.10 3.54
CA GLY A 107 -6.47 -8.30 4.20
C GLY A 107 -5.96 -6.99 4.78
N TRP A 108 -6.58 -6.56 5.87
CA TRP A 108 -6.32 -5.30 6.58
C TRP A 108 -6.62 -5.47 8.06
N SER A 109 -6.09 -4.58 8.90
CA SER A 109 -6.46 -4.52 10.31
C SER A 109 -7.61 -3.52 10.55
N ALA A 110 -8.08 -3.44 11.80
CA ALA A 110 -9.00 -2.39 12.22
C ALA A 110 -8.42 -0.96 12.05
N TYR A 111 -7.10 -0.86 11.85
CA TYR A 111 -6.41 0.40 11.61
C TYR A 111 -6.79 1.03 10.26
N ALA A 112 -6.95 0.25 9.18
CA ALA A 112 -7.17 0.78 7.83
C ALA A 112 -8.33 1.79 7.76
N MET A 113 -9.51 1.41 8.26
CA MET A 113 -10.68 2.28 8.28
C MET A 113 -10.47 3.49 9.20
N ALA A 114 -9.88 3.28 10.39
CA ALA A 114 -9.62 4.36 11.33
C ALA A 114 -8.63 5.40 10.78
N ALA A 115 -7.57 4.96 10.11
CA ALA A 115 -6.55 5.80 9.52
C ALA A 115 -7.08 6.57 8.31
N ALA A 116 -7.87 5.92 7.44
CA ALA A 116 -8.52 6.60 6.32
C ALA A 116 -9.47 7.71 6.78
N ILE A 117 -10.24 7.48 7.86
CA ILE A 117 -11.11 8.51 8.45
C ILE A 117 -10.27 9.64 9.06
N ARG A 118 -9.25 9.30 9.87
CA ARG A 118 -8.43 10.30 10.57
C ARG A 118 -7.70 11.24 9.61
N ASN A 119 -7.30 10.75 8.44
CA ASN A 119 -6.62 11.53 7.41
C ASN A 119 -7.57 12.05 6.32
N ASP A 120 -8.89 11.97 6.53
CA ASP A 120 -9.92 12.53 5.65
C ASP A 120 -9.95 11.93 4.22
N HIS A 121 -9.52 10.67 4.06
CA HIS A 121 -9.50 9.96 2.79
C HIS A 121 -10.87 9.37 2.45
N LEU A 122 -11.85 10.25 2.17
CA LEU A 122 -13.27 9.90 1.99
C LEU A 122 -13.51 8.75 0.99
N GLU A 123 -12.83 8.76 -0.15
CA GLU A 123 -13.04 7.74 -1.18
C GLU A 123 -12.54 6.36 -0.75
N ILE A 124 -11.49 6.30 0.07
CA ILE A 124 -11.03 5.05 0.69
C ILE A 124 -12.04 4.58 1.74
N VAL A 125 -12.58 5.49 2.55
CA VAL A 125 -13.63 5.16 3.53
C VAL A 125 -14.88 4.61 2.84
N LYS A 126 -15.30 5.19 1.72
CA LYS A 126 -16.40 4.68 0.89
C LYS A 126 -16.08 3.27 0.37
N TYR A 127 -14.92 3.07 -0.24
CA TYR A 127 -14.49 1.76 -0.75
C TYR A 127 -14.49 0.68 0.35
N LEU A 128 -13.85 0.96 1.50
CA LEU A 128 -13.78 0.01 2.61
C LEU A 128 -15.17 -0.30 3.19
N HIS A 129 -16.03 0.71 3.33
CA HIS A 129 -17.36 0.55 3.93
C HIS A 129 -18.37 -0.12 2.98
N GLU A 130 -18.42 0.30 1.72
CA GLU A 130 -19.47 -0.11 0.78
C GLU A 130 -19.09 -1.38 0.02
N GLU A 131 -17.86 -1.47 -0.48
CA GLU A 131 -17.42 -2.61 -1.28
C GLU A 131 -16.85 -3.73 -0.42
N LYS A 132 -16.07 -3.38 0.61
CA LYS A 132 -15.43 -4.38 1.51
C LYS A 132 -16.22 -4.65 2.79
N ARG A 133 -17.36 -3.98 2.99
CA ARG A 133 -18.26 -4.14 4.15
C ARG A 133 -17.53 -4.01 5.50
N VAL A 134 -16.49 -3.20 5.54
CA VAL A 134 -15.73 -2.91 6.76
C VAL A 134 -16.54 -1.98 7.65
N ALA A 135 -16.80 -2.40 8.88
CA ALA A 135 -17.55 -1.57 9.83
C ALA A 135 -16.72 -0.35 10.27
N PHE A 136 -17.41 0.75 10.56
CA PHE A 136 -16.77 1.89 11.21
C PHE A 136 -16.22 1.50 12.58
N PRO A 137 -14.98 1.90 12.91
CA PRO A 137 -14.43 1.66 14.24
C PRO A 137 -15.19 2.46 15.31
N PRO A 138 -15.09 2.06 16.59
CA PRO A 138 -15.57 2.87 17.71
C PRO A 138 -14.76 4.18 17.76
N MET A 139 -15.35 5.27 17.27
CA MET A 139 -14.70 6.59 17.28
C MET A 139 -15.71 7.72 17.40
N HIS A 140 -15.30 8.75 18.14
CA HIS A 140 -16.01 10.02 18.23
C HIS A 140 -15.71 10.84 16.99
N VAL A 141 -16.76 11.12 16.23
CA VAL A 141 -16.66 11.94 15.03
C VAL A 141 -16.72 13.40 15.48
N ASN A 142 -15.66 14.19 15.26
CA ASN A 142 -15.56 15.59 15.68
C ASN A 142 -15.41 16.54 14.48
N SER A 143 -15.40 17.84 14.71
CA SER A 143 -15.40 18.88 13.67
C SER A 143 -14.09 19.04 12.89
N THR A 144 -13.07 18.21 13.13
CA THR A 144 -11.79 18.30 12.42
C THR A 144 -11.80 17.60 11.05
N TYR A 145 -12.86 16.85 10.72
CA TYR A 145 -13.02 16.18 9.43
C TYR A 145 -13.77 17.05 8.41
N SER A 146 -13.59 16.79 7.12
CA SER A 146 -14.38 17.47 6.08
C SER A 146 -15.88 17.29 6.29
N ALA A 147 -16.66 18.28 5.85
CA ALA A 147 -18.12 18.20 5.88
C ALA A 147 -18.64 16.95 5.15
N ASP A 148 -17.97 16.54 4.06
CA ASP A 148 -18.33 15.35 3.29
C ASP A 148 -18.09 14.06 4.09
N MET A 149 -16.94 13.93 4.77
CA MET A 149 -16.67 12.79 5.65
C MET A 149 -17.68 12.71 6.80
N LEU A 150 -17.98 13.84 7.45
CA LEU A 150 -18.96 13.91 8.52
C LEU A 150 -20.35 13.50 8.06
N SER A 151 -20.81 14.10 6.96
CA SER A 151 -22.09 13.81 6.34
C SER A 151 -22.21 12.33 5.97
N TYR A 152 -21.15 11.78 5.37
CA TYR A 152 -21.10 10.38 5.00
C TYR A 152 -21.24 9.46 6.22
N ILE A 153 -20.37 9.58 7.23
CA ILE A 153 -20.38 8.71 8.42
C ILE A 153 -21.72 8.82 9.18
N GLN A 154 -22.23 10.04 9.38
CA GLN A 154 -23.50 10.27 10.09
C GLN A 154 -24.68 9.64 9.35
N SER A 155 -24.73 9.79 8.01
CA SER A 155 -25.79 9.21 7.20
C SER A 155 -25.82 7.68 7.29
N ARG A 156 -24.66 7.02 7.32
CA ARG A 156 -24.55 5.56 7.39
C ARG A 156 -24.86 5.01 8.79
N ARG A 157 -24.43 5.70 9.86
CA ARG A 157 -24.79 5.33 11.25
C ARG A 157 -26.31 5.40 11.49
N ARG A 158 -27.00 6.44 10.97
CA ARG A 158 -28.47 6.58 11.09
C ARG A 158 -29.23 5.44 10.42
N ARG A 159 -28.84 5.05 9.20
CA ARG A 159 -29.49 3.94 8.47
C ARG A 159 -29.41 2.62 9.23
N ARG A 160 -28.27 2.34 9.88
CA ARG A 160 -28.09 1.11 10.67
C ARG A 160 -28.99 1.06 11.90
N ALA A 161 -29.19 2.18 12.59
CA ALA A 161 -30.08 2.26 13.76
C ALA A 161 -31.57 2.05 13.40
N ILE A 162 -31.99 2.52 12.22
CA ILE A 162 -33.36 2.29 11.72
C ILE A 162 -33.53 0.80 11.36
N ALA A 163 -32.55 0.19 10.70
CA ALA A 163 -32.60 -1.21 10.29
C ALA A 163 -32.56 -2.21 11.46
N SER A 164 -32.03 -1.84 12.64
CA SER A 164 -32.01 -2.69 13.82
C SER A 164 -33.27 -2.62 14.69
N ASN A 165 -34.20 -1.71 14.39
CA ASN A 165 -35.45 -1.48 15.13
C ASN A 165 -36.69 -2.02 14.40
N LEU A 166 -36.50 -2.75 13.30
CA LEU A 166 -37.51 -3.46 12.51
C LEU A 166 -37.24 -4.96 12.60
#